data_AF-A0A4X1U2T3-F1
#
_entry.id   AF-A0A4X1U2T3-F1
#
_cell.length_a   1.000
_cell.length_b   1.000
_cell.length_c   1.000
_cell.angle_alpha   90.00
_cell.angle_beta   90.00
_cell.angle_gamma   90.00
#
_symmetry.space_group_name_H-M   'P 1'
#
loop_
_entity.id
_entity.type
_entity.pdbx_description
1 polymer ?
#
loop_
_entity_poly.entity_id
_entity_poly.type
_entity_poly.pdbx_seq_one_letter_code
_entity_poly.pdbx_strand_id
1 'polypeptide(L)'
;MSVHMPVMKICEKLKKMDSQICELKYEKKLDLASVDLSKMRVAELKQILYSWGEECRACAEKTDYVNLIKELAPKYTETPPQTEL
;
A
#
# COMPACT_ATOMS: atom_id res chain seq x y z
N MET A 1 18.37 -11.04 -24.22
CA MET A 1 17.93 -11.27 -22.83
C MET A 1 18.42 -12.66 -22.42
N SER A 2 19.38 -12.76 -21.49
CA SER A 2 19.97 -14.05 -21.08
C SER A 2 19.03 -14.79 -20.14
N VAL A 3 18.37 -15.82 -20.67
CA VAL A 3 17.23 -16.53 -20.10
C VAL A 3 17.56 -17.61 -19.05
N HIS A 4 18.71 -17.55 -18.35
CA HIS A 4 19.11 -18.65 -17.45
C HIS A 4 19.81 -18.24 -16.14
N MET A 5 19.80 -16.96 -15.77
CA MET A 5 20.38 -16.55 -14.48
C MET A 5 19.29 -16.48 -13.40
N PRO A 6 19.41 -17.21 -12.28
CA PRO A 6 18.39 -17.18 -11.24
C PRO A 6 18.31 -15.77 -10.62
N VAL A 7 17.09 -15.30 -10.38
CA VAL A 7 16.77 -13.95 -9.85
C VAL A 7 17.58 -13.58 -8.60
N MET A 8 17.85 -14.56 -7.73
CA MET A 8 18.68 -14.39 -6.54
C MET A 8 20.10 -13.95 -6.89
N LYS A 9 20.71 -14.57 -7.91
CA LYS A 9 22.08 -14.25 -8.34
C LYS A 9 22.16 -12.91 -9.07
N ILE A 10 21.05 -12.47 -9.67
CA ILE A 10 20.95 -11.14 -10.27
C ILE A 10 20.98 -10.07 -9.17
N CYS A 11 20.19 -10.22 -8.09
CA CYS A 11 20.26 -9.30 -6.95
C CYS A 11 21.65 -9.31 -6.30
N GLU A 12 22.31 -10.47 -6.16
CA GLU A 12 23.68 -10.52 -5.61
C GLU A 12 24.71 -9.75 -6.45
N LYS A 13 24.59 -9.79 -7.79
CA LYS A 13 25.44 -8.98 -8.67
C LYS A 13 25.09 -7.50 -8.61
N LEU A 14 23.79 -7.17 -8.63
CA LEU A 14 23.32 -5.79 -8.57
C LEU A 14 23.66 -5.12 -7.24
N LYS A 15 23.56 -5.84 -6.12
CA LYS A 15 23.94 -5.35 -4.79
C LYS A 15 25.39 -4.84 -4.73
N LYS A 16 26.31 -5.46 -5.47
CA LYS A 16 27.72 -5.02 -5.54
C LYS A 16 27.93 -3.75 -6.36
N MET A 17 27.00 -3.44 -7.27
CA MET A 17 27.05 -2.25 -8.11
C MET A 17 26.26 -1.11 -7.48
N ASP A 18 25.07 -1.41 -6.99
CA ASP A 18 24.19 -0.48 -6.29
C ASP A 18 23.36 -1.27 -5.25
N SER A 19 23.69 -1.09 -3.97
CA SER A 19 23.01 -1.81 -2.88
C SER A 19 21.58 -1.33 -2.67
N GLN A 20 21.25 -0.10 -3.07
CA GLN A 20 19.92 0.49 -2.84
C GLN A 20 18.85 -0.32 -3.59
N ILE A 21 19.16 -0.82 -4.79
CA ILE A 21 18.24 -1.62 -5.61
C ILE A 21 17.71 -2.88 -4.89
N CYS A 22 18.57 -3.59 -4.15
CA CYS A 22 18.17 -4.81 -3.43
C CYS A 22 17.61 -4.51 -2.03
N GLU A 23 17.77 -3.29 -1.54
CA GLU A 23 17.22 -2.82 -0.26
C GLU A 23 15.85 -2.16 -0.40
N LEU A 24 15.40 -1.90 -1.64
CA LEU A 24 14.05 -1.47 -1.97
C LEU A 24 13.01 -2.48 -1.47
N LYS A 25 12.50 -2.22 -0.27
CA LYS A 25 11.26 -2.83 0.23
C LYS A 25 10.12 -1.91 -0.14
N TYR A 26 9.27 -2.35 -1.06
CA TYR A 26 7.95 -1.75 -1.18
C TYR A 26 7.23 -1.90 0.16
N GLU A 27 6.76 -0.80 0.72
CA GLU A 27 5.88 -0.85 1.88
C GLU A 27 4.73 -1.80 1.56
N LYS A 28 4.53 -2.76 2.47
CA LYS A 28 3.52 -3.79 2.30
C LYS A 28 2.18 -3.08 2.25
N LYS A 29 1.65 -2.90 1.04
CA LYS A 29 0.37 -2.24 0.80
C LYS A 29 -0.64 -2.86 1.76
N LEU A 30 -1.35 -2.02 2.49
CA LEU A 30 -2.46 -2.47 3.31
C LEU A 30 -3.51 -2.97 2.32
N ASP A 31 -3.55 -4.29 2.15
CA ASP A 31 -4.46 -4.92 1.20
C ASP A 31 -5.87 -4.80 1.77
N LEU A 32 -6.54 -3.70 1.42
CA LEU A 32 -7.87 -3.36 1.93
C LEU A 32 -8.92 -4.40 1.48
N ALA A 33 -8.59 -5.24 0.49
CA ALA A 33 -9.41 -6.36 0.06
C ALA A 33 -9.32 -7.56 1.02
N SER A 34 -8.13 -7.83 1.58
CA SER A 34 -7.91 -8.88 2.57
C SER A 34 -8.17 -8.42 4.00
N VAL A 35 -8.12 -7.12 4.28
CA VAL A 35 -8.32 -6.58 5.64
C VAL A 35 -9.82 -6.47 5.97
N ASP A 36 -10.20 -7.02 7.11
CA ASP A 36 -11.56 -6.98 7.60
C ASP A 36 -11.81 -5.63 8.29
N LEU A 37 -12.18 -4.60 7.51
CA LEU A 37 -12.40 -3.23 7.99
C LEU A 37 -13.43 -3.16 9.15
N SER A 38 -14.35 -4.12 9.21
CA SER A 38 -15.33 -4.25 10.30
C SER A 38 -14.69 -4.59 11.65
N LYS A 39 -13.52 -5.24 11.66
CA LYS A 39 -12.78 -5.60 12.88
C LYS A 39 -11.81 -4.52 13.35
N MET A 40 -11.51 -3.54 12.49
CA MET A 40 -10.61 -2.44 12.84
C MET A 40 -11.26 -1.47 13.84
N ARG A 41 -10.44 -0.75 14.61
CA ARG A 41 -10.93 0.33 15.48
C ARG A 41 -11.17 1.58 14.64
N VAL A 42 -12.07 2.46 15.09
CA VAL A 42 -12.35 3.75 14.42
C VAL A 42 -11.07 4.58 14.25
N ALA A 43 -10.14 4.52 15.20
CA ALA A 43 -8.84 5.19 15.09
C ALA A 43 -8.03 4.70 13.88
N GLU A 44 -7.99 3.40 13.63
CA GLU A 44 -7.29 2.81 12.48
C GLU A 44 -7.97 3.20 11.16
N LEU A 45 -9.31 3.18 11.12
CA LEU A 45 -10.09 3.62 9.96
C LEU A 45 -9.82 5.10 9.63
N LYS A 46 -9.74 5.96 10.65
CA LYS A 46 -9.35 7.36 10.49
C LYS A 46 -7.92 7.53 10.01
N GLN A 47 -6.98 6.68 10.46
CA GLN A 47 -5.60 6.71 9.97
C GLN A 47 -5.49 6.34 8.49
N ILE A 48 -6.30 5.39 8.01
CA ILE A 48 -6.36 5.04 6.58
C ILE A 48 -6.80 6.26 5.76
N LEU A 49 -7.91 6.90 6.14
CA LEU A 49 -8.40 8.11 5.46
C LEU A 49 -7.37 9.24 5.49
N TYR A 50 -6.75 9.48 6.64
CA TYR A 50 -5.71 10.50 6.78
C TYR A 50 -4.49 10.22 5.88
N SER A 51 -4.08 8.96 5.75
CA SER A 51 -2.98 8.56 4.85
C SER A 51 -3.31 8.82 3.38
N TRP A 52 -4.58 8.91 3.02
CA TRP A 52 -5.06 9.28 1.68
C TRP A 52 -5.31 10.78 1.51
N GLY A 53 -5.14 11.56 2.58
CA GLY A 53 -5.49 12.99 2.63
C GLY A 53 -7.01 13.22 2.71
N GLU A 54 -7.79 12.19 3.00
CA GLU A 54 -9.26 12.24 3.04
C GLU A 54 -9.73 12.42 4.49
N GLU A 55 -10.76 13.23 4.69
CA GLU A 55 -11.38 13.45 6.00
C GLU A 55 -12.87 13.21 5.89
N CYS A 56 -13.40 12.32 6.73
CA CYS A 56 -14.84 12.15 6.80
C CYS A 56 -15.48 13.17 7.74
N ARG A 57 -16.11 14.20 7.17
CA ARG A 57 -16.83 15.24 7.93
C ARG A 57 -18.25 14.82 8.34
N ALA A 58 -18.83 13.84 7.67
CA ALA A 58 -20.20 13.36 7.90
C ALA A 58 -20.28 11.99 8.62
N CYS A 59 -19.15 11.37 8.96
CA CYS A 59 -19.13 10.05 9.61
C CYS A 59 -19.47 10.13 11.10
N ALA A 60 -20.70 9.78 11.47
CA ALA A 60 -21.12 9.62 12.87
C ALA A 60 -20.85 8.20 13.42
N GLU A 61 -20.95 7.18 12.56
CA GLU A 61 -20.88 5.77 12.95
C GLU A 61 -19.66 5.07 12.34
N LYS A 62 -19.20 3.98 12.99
CA LYS A 62 -18.08 3.16 12.50
C LYS A 62 -18.32 2.63 11.08
N THR A 63 -19.56 2.23 10.80
CA THR A 63 -20.01 1.74 9.49
C THR A 63 -19.82 2.78 8.40
N ASP A 64 -20.02 4.08 8.70
CA ASP A 64 -19.82 5.17 7.75
C ASP A 64 -18.36 5.28 7.31
N TYR A 65 -17.42 5.20 8.27
CA TYR A 65 -15.98 5.15 7.96
C TYR A 65 -15.62 3.93 7.10
N VAL A 66 -16.19 2.76 7.40
CA VAL A 66 -15.94 1.54 6.62
C VAL A 66 -16.46 1.67 5.20
N ASN A 67 -17.65 2.24 5.00
CA ASN A 67 -18.24 2.44 3.67
C ASN A 67 -17.41 3.44 2.86
N LEU A 68 -17.06 4.60 3.44
CA LEU A 68 -16.22 5.59 2.77
C LEU A 68 -14.87 5.01 2.34
N ILE A 69 -14.23 4.21 3.21
CA ILE A 69 -12.96 3.56 2.87
C ILE A 69 -13.14 2.57 1.71
N LYS A 70 -14.24 1.83 1.64
CA LYS A 70 -14.52 0.91 0.53
C LYS A 70 -14.79 1.64 -0.79
N GLU A 71 -15.45 2.79 -0.74
CA GLU A 71 -15.70 3.62 -1.92
C GLU A 71 -14.40 4.25 -2.46
N LEU A 72 -13.51 4.69 -1.55
CA LEU A 72 -12.25 5.32 -1.91
C LEU A 72 -11.15 4.30 -2.24
N ALA A 73 -11.16 3.11 -1.63
CA ALA A 73 -10.16 2.06 -1.84
C ALA A 73 -9.76 1.85 -3.33
N PRO A 74 -10.68 1.62 -4.29
CA PRO A 74 -10.30 1.43 -5.70
C PRO A 74 -9.43 2.58 -6.23
N LYS A 75 -9.79 3.83 -5.95
CA LYS A 75 -9.07 5.03 -6.41
C LYS A 75 -7.60 5.07 -5.96
N TYR A 76 -7.31 4.60 -4.75
CA TYR A 76 -5.96 4.58 -4.18
C TYR A 76 -5.22 3.25 -4.35
N THR A 77 -5.94 2.17 -4.70
CA THR A 77 -5.33 0.86 -5.02
C THR A 77 -4.98 0.72 -6.51
N GLU A 78 -5.69 1.43 -7.39
CA GLU A 78 -5.45 1.47 -8.83
C GLU A 78 -4.35 2.47 -9.23
N THR A 79 -3.93 3.35 -8.32
CA THR A 79 -2.71 4.14 -8.52
C THR A 79 -1.51 3.24 -8.21
N PRO A 80 -0.73 2.75 -9.20
CA PRO A 80 0.62 2.31 -8.90
C PRO A 80 1.36 3.49 -8.27
N PRO A 81 2.24 3.26 -7.28
CA PRO A 81 3.01 4.34 -6.71
C PRO A 81 3.74 5.04 -7.85
N GLN A 82 3.45 6.33 -8.05
CA GLN A 82 4.40 7.25 -8.65
C GLN A 82 5.64 7.18 -7.76
N THR A 83 6.55 6.30 -8.16
CA THR A 83 7.96 6.41 -7.80
C THR A 83 8.47 7.51 -8.71
N GLU A 84 8.12 8.76 -8.41
CA GLU A 84 8.82 9.92 -8.94
C GLU A 84 9.95 10.24 -7.96
N LEU A 85 11.08 9.55 -8.16
CA LEU A 85 12.42 10.07 -8.44
C LEU A 85 13.47 8.97 -8.23
#